data_AF-A0A934EMP0-F1
#
_entry.id   AF-A0A934EMP0-F1
#
_cell.length_a   1.000
_cell.length_b   1.000
_cell.length_c   1.000
_cell.angle_alpha   90.00
_cell.angle_beta   90.00
_cell.angle_gamma   90.00
#
_symmetry.space_group_name_H-M   'P 1'
#
loop_
_entity.id
_entity.type
_entity.pdbx_description
1 polymer ?
#
loop_
_entity_poly.entity_id
_entity_poly.type
_entity_poly.pdbx_seq_one_letter_code
_entity_poly.pdbx_strand_id
1 'polypeptide(L)'
;MKKQLTPGLLLNHSNVLRGEETMKVIDPVCKMTIEEKDAVARSVYKESIYFFCSESCKKKFTVNPAAFLDKKLSSGEEKKTLADGAIFTCPMHPEVRQEVPGSCPKCGMALEPAAPSAGVSRTEWTCPMHPEIVRDAPGSCPKCGMALEPKTVSAEEEESPELIDMTRRFRISSVLTVPLVIIAMRHYIPGLSIIDRFLSPEIMKWLELILATPVVLWGAWPFFVRGWQSVVTWNPNMFTLIGLGVGVAYIYSVVAALFPDLFPKSFRGESGEVGMYFEAAAVIVTLVLLGQVMELRARTRTGAAIKVLLGLAPKTARRIQDGNEEDVPLDEIKPGDILRVRPGEKVPVDGTVTEG
;
A
#
# COMPACT_ATOMS: atom_id res chain seq x y z
N MET A 1 -42.55 43.77 -63.18
CA MET A 1 -41.36 44.62 -63.36
C MET A 1 -40.20 43.74 -63.77
N LYS A 2 -39.60 44.04 -64.95
CA LYS A 2 -38.23 43.74 -65.45
C LYS A 2 -37.49 42.53 -64.85
N LYS A 3 -36.88 41.59 -65.57
CA LYS A 3 -36.51 41.41 -67.00
C LYS A 3 -35.97 39.94 -67.04
N GLN A 4 -36.42 39.09 -67.96
CA GLN A 4 -35.69 38.66 -69.18
C GLN A 4 -34.33 38.00 -68.89
N LEU A 5 -33.88 36.87 -69.45
CA LEU A 5 -34.28 35.88 -70.48
C LEU A 5 -33.17 34.77 -70.33
N THR A 6 -33.44 33.45 -70.28
CA THR A 6 -33.20 32.42 -71.34
C THR A 6 -32.13 32.75 -72.41
N PRO A 7 -31.47 31.76 -73.08
CA PRO A 7 -31.97 30.43 -73.52
C PRO A 7 -30.89 29.32 -73.35
N GLY A 8 -30.98 28.07 -73.79
CA GLY A 8 -31.81 27.32 -74.74
C GLY A 8 -31.03 26.03 -75.02
N LEU A 9 -31.62 24.86 -74.82
CA LEU A 9 -32.38 24.16 -75.85
C LEU A 9 -31.46 23.43 -76.85
N LEU A 10 -31.25 22.13 -76.62
CA LEU A 10 -31.33 21.17 -77.71
C LEU A 10 -32.10 19.93 -77.23
N LEU A 11 -33.25 19.76 -77.89
CA LEU A 11 -34.06 18.55 -77.96
C LEU A 11 -33.24 17.43 -78.62
N ASN A 12 -33.45 16.17 -78.24
CA ASN A 12 -34.14 15.22 -79.13
C ASN A 12 -34.09 13.76 -78.66
N HIS A 13 -35.26 13.14 -78.80
CA HIS A 13 -35.54 11.77 -79.26
C HIS A 13 -34.88 10.60 -78.51
N SER A 14 -35.68 9.86 -77.74
CA SER A 14 -36.47 8.69 -78.20
C SER A 14 -35.63 7.42 -78.38
N ASN A 15 -36.02 6.44 -77.57
CA ASN A 15 -35.93 4.99 -77.77
C ASN A 15 -34.68 4.22 -77.35
N VAL A 16 -34.89 3.48 -76.25
CA VAL A 16 -34.67 2.04 -76.06
C VAL A 16 -33.20 1.58 -76.12
N LEU A 17 -32.69 1.10 -74.99
CA LEU A 17 -32.21 -0.29 -74.77
C LEU A 17 -31.61 -0.41 -73.35
N ARG A 18 -32.21 -1.32 -72.55
CA ARG A 18 -31.76 -1.97 -71.31
C ARG A 18 -30.43 -1.48 -70.69
N GLY A 19 -30.53 -0.72 -69.60
CA GLY A 19 -29.43 -0.55 -68.64
C GLY A 19 -29.43 -1.71 -67.66
N GLU A 20 -28.33 -2.45 -67.61
CA GLU A 20 -28.06 -3.59 -66.73
C GLU A 20 -28.19 -3.19 -65.25
N GLU A 21 -29.14 -3.78 -64.52
CA GLU A 21 -29.15 -3.73 -63.06
C GLU A 21 -27.99 -4.60 -62.54
N THR A 22 -26.94 -3.98 -62.02
CA THR A 22 -25.82 -4.69 -61.40
C THR A 22 -26.22 -5.21 -60.02
N MET A 23 -26.46 -6.51 -59.89
CA MET A 23 -26.67 -7.14 -58.58
C MET A 23 -25.36 -7.14 -57.78
N LYS A 24 -25.40 -6.52 -56.60
CA LYS A 24 -24.29 -6.51 -55.64
C LYS A 24 -24.46 -7.66 -54.67
N VAL A 25 -23.42 -8.48 -54.55
CA VAL A 25 -23.37 -9.66 -53.69
C VAL A 25 -22.22 -9.53 -52.68
N ILE A 26 -22.34 -10.18 -51.53
CA ILE A 26 -21.35 -10.07 -50.44
C ILE A 26 -20.55 -11.37 -50.36
N ASP A 27 -19.22 -11.25 -50.38
CA ASP A 27 -18.32 -12.38 -50.13
C ASP A 27 -18.46 -12.83 -48.66
N PRO A 28 -18.87 -14.08 -48.38
CA PRO A 28 -19.12 -14.56 -47.01
C PRO A 28 -17.86 -14.73 -46.15
N VAL A 29 -16.66 -14.76 -46.76
CA VAL A 29 -15.39 -14.94 -46.04
C VAL A 29 -14.82 -13.61 -45.59
N CYS A 30 -14.79 -12.59 -46.46
CA CYS A 30 -14.19 -11.30 -46.17
C CYS A 30 -15.18 -10.15 -45.98
N LYS A 31 -16.49 -10.39 -46.21
CA LYS A 31 -17.58 -9.41 -46.15
C LYS A 31 -17.45 -8.24 -47.14
N MET A 32 -16.59 -8.37 -48.15
CA MET A 32 -16.47 -7.37 -49.21
C MET A 32 -17.68 -7.44 -50.15
N THR A 33 -18.27 -6.29 -50.46
CA THR A 33 -19.35 -6.21 -51.45
C THR A 33 -18.74 -6.16 -52.85
N ILE A 34 -19.13 -7.10 -53.71
CA ILE A 34 -18.67 -7.23 -55.08
C ILE A 34 -19.87 -7.21 -56.03
N GLU A 35 -19.67 -6.75 -57.26
CA GLU A 35 -20.68 -6.89 -58.31
C GLU A 35 -20.59 -8.32 -58.87
N GLU A 36 -21.72 -8.97 -59.17
CA GLU A 36 -21.72 -10.38 -59.64
C GLU A 36 -20.84 -10.61 -60.87
N LYS A 37 -20.73 -9.62 -61.76
CA LYS A 37 -19.87 -9.65 -62.96
C LYS A 37 -18.37 -9.57 -62.66
N ASP A 38 -17.99 -9.02 -61.50
CA ASP A 38 -16.60 -8.79 -61.09
C ASP A 38 -16.11 -9.87 -60.11
N ALA A 39 -16.93 -10.90 -59.86
CA ALA A 39 -16.57 -12.01 -58.99
C ALA A 39 -15.46 -12.86 -59.62
N VAL A 40 -14.29 -12.87 -58.97
CA VAL A 40 -13.12 -13.65 -59.40
C VAL A 40 -13.38 -15.15 -59.33
N ALA A 41 -14.23 -15.61 -58.40
CA ALA A 41 -14.59 -17.02 -58.30
C ALA A 41 -16.00 -17.24 -57.73
N ARG A 42 -16.60 -18.40 -58.07
CA ARG A 42 -17.91 -18.84 -57.55
C ARG A 42 -17.87 -20.27 -56.99
N SER A 43 -18.73 -20.56 -56.03
CA SER A 43 -18.93 -21.89 -55.44
C SER A 43 -20.41 -22.11 -55.12
N VAL A 44 -20.87 -23.36 -55.19
CA VAL A 44 -22.26 -23.73 -54.87
C VAL A 44 -22.28 -24.50 -53.55
N TYR A 45 -23.11 -24.08 -52.60
CA TYR A 45 -23.30 -24.76 -51.33
C TYR A 45 -24.77 -24.68 -50.89
N LYS A 46 -25.37 -25.82 -50.51
CA LYS A 46 -26.80 -25.94 -50.14
C LYS A 46 -27.75 -25.20 -51.10
N GLU A 47 -27.62 -25.49 -52.40
CA GLU A 47 -28.47 -24.93 -53.48
C GLU A 47 -28.37 -23.41 -53.69
N SER A 48 -27.41 -22.73 -53.05
CA SER A 48 -27.12 -21.31 -53.24
C SER A 48 -25.75 -21.09 -53.89
N ILE A 49 -25.65 -20.11 -54.80
CA ILE A 49 -24.40 -19.71 -55.45
C ILE A 49 -23.77 -18.58 -54.63
N TYR A 50 -22.52 -18.77 -54.23
CA TYR A 50 -21.72 -17.78 -53.51
C TYR A 50 -20.60 -17.24 -54.40
N PHE A 51 -20.38 -15.93 -54.35
CA PHE A 51 -19.40 -15.19 -55.13
C PHE A 51 -18.26 -14.70 -54.22
N PHE A 52 -17.04 -14.71 -54.74
CA PHE A 52 -15.83 -14.39 -53.97
C PHE A 52 -14.97 -13.33 -54.66
N CYS A 53 -14.37 -12.45 -53.86
CA CYS A 53 -13.48 -11.39 -54.34
C CYS A 53 -12.11 -11.91 -54.80
N SER A 54 -11.72 -13.11 -54.39
CA SER A 54 -10.41 -13.71 -54.71
C SER A 54 -10.42 -15.24 -54.61
N GLU A 55 -9.47 -15.91 -55.27
CA GLU A 55 -9.31 -17.37 -55.16
C GLU A 55 -8.99 -17.84 -53.74
N SER A 56 -8.32 -17.00 -52.95
CA SER A 56 -8.02 -17.25 -51.54
C SER A 56 -9.29 -17.32 -50.68
N CYS A 57 -10.28 -16.45 -50.95
CA CYS A 57 -11.57 -16.49 -50.27
C CYS A 57 -12.37 -17.74 -50.66
N LYS A 58 -12.35 -18.12 -51.95
CA LYS A 58 -12.93 -19.41 -52.38
C LYS A 58 -12.29 -20.60 -51.68
N LYS A 59 -10.95 -20.67 -51.60
CA LYS A 59 -10.25 -21.78 -50.93
C LYS A 59 -10.65 -21.89 -49.45
N LYS A 60 -10.70 -20.77 -48.72
CA LYS A 60 -11.13 -20.74 -47.31
C LYS A 60 -12.59 -21.19 -47.15
N PHE A 61 -13.48 -20.76 -48.04
CA PHE A 61 -14.88 -21.16 -48.02
C PHE A 61 -15.05 -22.66 -48.29
N THR A 62 -14.31 -23.24 -49.25
CA THR A 62 -14.38 -24.68 -49.55
C THR A 62 -13.92 -25.56 -48.39
N VAL A 63 -12.98 -25.07 -47.55
CA VAL A 63 -12.44 -25.82 -46.41
C VAL A 63 -13.45 -25.90 -45.25
N ASN A 64 -14.18 -24.82 -44.95
CA ASN A 64 -15.21 -24.86 -43.90
C ASN A 64 -16.39 -23.92 -44.20
N PRO A 65 -17.34 -24.31 -45.08
CA PRO A 65 -18.44 -23.44 -45.51
C PRO A 65 -19.39 -23.07 -44.36
N ALA A 66 -19.62 -23.98 -43.41
CA ALA A 66 -20.59 -23.78 -42.32
C ALA A 66 -20.15 -22.66 -41.36
N ALA A 67 -18.84 -22.53 -41.09
CA ALA A 67 -18.30 -21.50 -40.20
C ALA A 67 -18.58 -20.06 -40.69
N PHE A 68 -18.72 -19.86 -42.00
CA PHE A 68 -19.00 -18.55 -42.60
C PHE A 68 -20.49 -18.28 -42.82
N LEU A 69 -21.34 -19.30 -42.73
CA LEU A 69 -22.78 -19.19 -42.97
C LEU A 69 -23.61 -19.24 -41.68
N ASP A 70 -23.10 -19.84 -40.62
CA ASP A 70 -23.79 -19.91 -39.33
C ASP A 70 -23.61 -18.62 -38.52
N LYS A 71 -24.67 -17.81 -38.49
CA LYS A 71 -24.79 -16.58 -37.67
C LYS A 71 -24.70 -16.83 -36.15
N LYS A 72 -24.56 -18.08 -35.70
CA LYS A 72 -24.40 -18.49 -34.30
C LYS A 72 -23.00 -18.98 -33.90
N LEU A 73 -22.04 -19.04 -34.83
CA LEU A 73 -20.66 -19.48 -34.56
C LEU A 73 -19.58 -18.42 -34.87
N SER A 74 -19.96 -17.18 -35.20
CA SER A 74 -19.03 -16.04 -35.30
C SER A 74 -19.02 -15.13 -34.07
N SER A 75 -19.40 -15.66 -32.92
CA SER A 75 -19.22 -15.03 -31.60
C SER A 75 -18.56 -16.01 -30.65
N GLY A 76 -17.35 -16.45 -30.98
CA GLY A 76 -16.65 -17.48 -30.24
C GLY A 76 -15.20 -17.70 -30.67
N GLU A 77 -14.43 -16.63 -30.88
CA GLU A 77 -12.99 -16.69 -30.62
C GLU A 77 -12.73 -15.88 -29.35
N GLU A 78 -12.35 -16.63 -28.32
CA GLU A 78 -11.94 -16.29 -26.95
C GLU A 78 -11.75 -14.80 -26.62
N LYS A 79 -12.79 -14.22 -26.02
CA LYS A 79 -12.57 -13.21 -24.96
C LYS A 79 -11.94 -13.94 -23.76
N LYS A 80 -10.61 -14.06 -23.77
CA LYS A 80 -9.87 -14.12 -22.51
C LYS A 80 -10.05 -12.73 -21.90
N THR A 81 -10.90 -12.62 -20.88
CA THR A 81 -11.09 -11.40 -20.10
C THR A 81 -9.75 -11.04 -19.47
N LEU A 82 -8.92 -10.30 -20.22
CA LEU A 82 -7.83 -9.52 -19.66
C LEU A 82 -8.48 -8.51 -18.72
N ALA A 83 -7.98 -8.49 -17.49
CA ALA A 83 -8.48 -7.68 -16.41
C ALA A 83 -8.78 -6.24 -16.86
N ASP A 84 -9.92 -5.70 -16.41
CA ASP A 84 -10.23 -4.27 -16.49
C ASP A 84 -8.99 -3.45 -16.10
N GLY A 85 -8.47 -2.64 -17.03
CA GLY A 85 -7.35 -1.72 -16.78
C GLY A 85 -5.95 -2.17 -17.22
N ALA A 86 -5.79 -3.21 -18.06
CA ALA A 86 -4.48 -3.56 -18.62
C ALA A 86 -3.95 -2.46 -19.57
N ILE A 87 -2.86 -1.79 -19.18
CA ILE A 87 -2.14 -0.82 -20.01
C ILE A 87 -1.14 -1.57 -20.88
N PHE A 88 -1.19 -1.38 -22.19
CA PHE A 88 -0.28 -1.94 -23.18
C PHE A 88 0.82 -0.92 -23.51
N THR A 89 2.06 -1.38 -23.63
CA THR A 89 3.24 -0.55 -23.92
C THR A 89 4.09 -1.14 -25.03
N CYS A 90 4.87 -0.28 -25.70
CA CYS A 90 5.79 -0.69 -26.75
C CYS A 90 7.18 -0.96 -26.16
N PRO A 91 7.80 -2.14 -26.40
CA PRO A 91 9.14 -2.47 -25.90
C PRO A 91 10.21 -1.44 -26.30
N MET A 92 10.05 -0.80 -27.47
CA MET A 92 10.97 0.21 -27.99
C MET A 92 10.60 1.64 -27.58
N HIS A 93 9.36 1.89 -27.15
CA HIS A 93 8.87 3.22 -26.80
C HIS A 93 8.03 3.16 -25.51
N PRO A 94 8.66 3.08 -24.32
CA PRO A 94 7.97 2.90 -23.04
C PRO A 94 7.01 4.04 -22.66
N GLU A 95 7.14 5.20 -23.33
CA GLU A 95 6.25 6.36 -23.20
C GLU A 95 4.87 6.13 -23.83
N VAL A 96 4.75 5.18 -24.75
CA VAL A 96 3.48 4.86 -25.43
C VAL A 96 2.70 3.89 -24.56
N ARG A 97 1.69 4.39 -23.86
CA ARG A 97 0.78 3.61 -23.00
C ARG A 97 -0.64 3.69 -23.54
N GLN A 98 -1.27 2.55 -23.84
CA GLN A 98 -2.63 2.48 -24.37
C GLN A 98 -3.47 1.48 -23.58
N GLU A 99 -4.77 1.73 -23.40
CA GLU A 99 -5.68 0.84 -22.67
C GLU A 99 -6.23 -0.31 -23.54
N VAL A 100 -5.84 -0.34 -24.82
CA VAL A 100 -6.35 -1.29 -25.82
C VAL A 100 -5.16 -1.96 -26.51
N PRO A 101 -5.22 -3.28 -26.80
CA PRO A 101 -4.25 -3.95 -27.66
C PRO A 101 -4.20 -3.27 -29.04
N GLY A 102 -3.00 -2.98 -29.53
CA GLY A 102 -2.83 -2.27 -30.79
C GLY A 102 -1.38 -2.20 -31.26
N SER A 103 -1.14 -1.43 -32.32
CA SER A 103 0.20 -1.14 -32.82
C SER A 103 0.69 0.20 -32.29
N CYS A 104 1.99 0.27 -31.95
CA CYS A 104 2.63 1.49 -31.49
C CYS A 104 2.58 2.58 -32.58
N PRO A 105 2.08 3.79 -32.29
CA PRO A 105 2.00 4.88 -33.27
C PRO A 105 3.38 5.47 -33.64
N LYS A 106 4.43 5.20 -32.86
CA LYS A 106 5.80 5.65 -33.15
C LYS A 106 6.56 4.71 -34.09
N CYS A 107 6.38 3.39 -33.98
CA CYS A 107 7.18 2.42 -34.75
C CYS A 107 6.39 1.27 -35.39
N GLY A 108 5.08 1.20 -35.22
CA GLY A 108 4.22 0.17 -35.81
C GLY A 108 4.30 -1.21 -35.17
N MET A 109 5.21 -1.45 -34.21
CA MET A 109 5.30 -2.74 -33.50
C MET A 109 4.08 -2.99 -32.61
N ALA A 110 3.72 -4.26 -32.42
CA ALA A 110 2.62 -4.65 -31.53
C ALA A 110 2.90 -4.22 -30.09
N LEU A 111 1.88 -3.67 -29.42
CA LEU A 111 1.94 -3.32 -28.01
C LEU A 111 1.78 -4.59 -27.18
N GLU A 112 2.65 -4.74 -26.19
CA GLU A 112 2.60 -5.84 -25.24
C GLU A 112 1.90 -5.36 -23.97
N PRO A 113 1.11 -6.21 -23.28
CA PRO A 113 0.54 -5.84 -22.00
C PRO A 113 1.69 -5.49 -21.06
N ALA A 114 1.71 -4.26 -20.55
CA ALA A 114 2.59 -3.95 -19.44
C ALA A 114 2.16 -4.90 -18.33
N ALA A 115 3.06 -5.81 -17.94
CA ALA A 115 2.80 -6.74 -16.86
C ALA A 115 2.17 -5.94 -15.72
N PRO A 116 1.04 -6.40 -15.13
CA PRO A 116 0.47 -5.72 -13.99
C PRO A 116 1.63 -5.54 -13.01
N SER A 117 1.95 -4.29 -12.69
CA SER A 117 2.96 -3.98 -11.68
C SER A 117 2.67 -4.93 -10.53
N ALA A 118 3.66 -5.77 -10.21
CA ALA A 118 3.60 -6.74 -9.12
C ALA A 118 2.70 -6.16 -8.04
N GLY A 119 1.59 -6.84 -7.76
CA GLY A 119 0.54 -6.33 -6.91
C GLY A 119 1.20 -5.65 -5.72
N VAL A 120 0.86 -4.38 -5.50
CA VAL A 120 1.01 -3.80 -4.18
C VAL A 120 0.21 -4.74 -3.30
N SER A 121 0.87 -5.74 -2.71
CA SER A 121 0.34 -6.42 -1.55
C SER A 121 0.09 -5.28 -0.60
N ARG A 122 -1.19 -4.92 -0.44
CA ARG A 122 -1.56 -3.93 0.57
C ARG A 122 -0.93 -4.46 1.84
N THR A 123 0.08 -3.76 2.33
CA THR A 123 0.75 -4.12 3.57
C THR A 123 -0.35 -4.11 4.61
N GLU A 124 -0.84 -5.29 4.99
CA GLU A 124 -1.82 -5.43 6.05
C GLU A 124 -1.10 -5.09 7.35
N TRP A 125 -1.68 -4.23 8.18
CA TRP A 125 -1.15 -3.79 9.46
C TRP A 125 -1.95 -4.45 10.58
N THR A 126 -1.28 -5.04 11.56
CA THR A 126 -1.93 -5.72 12.68
C THR A 126 -1.40 -5.24 14.03
N CYS A 127 -2.23 -5.36 15.07
CA CYS A 127 -1.82 -5.02 16.42
C CYS A 127 -1.14 -6.24 17.05
N PRO A 128 0.08 -6.10 17.60
CA PRO A 128 0.79 -7.24 18.19
C PRO A 128 0.11 -7.82 19.45
N MET A 129 -0.78 -7.05 20.09
CA MET A 129 -1.59 -7.52 21.23
C MET A 129 -2.99 -7.98 20.84
N HIS A 130 -3.47 -7.61 19.65
CA HIS A 130 -4.82 -7.90 19.17
C HIS A 130 -4.73 -8.34 17.69
N PRO A 131 -4.27 -9.58 17.42
CA PRO A 131 -4.07 -10.08 16.07
C PRO A 131 -5.33 -10.07 15.20
N GLU A 132 -6.51 -10.06 15.85
CA GLU A 132 -7.80 -9.92 15.19
C GLU A 132 -8.03 -8.54 14.52
N ILE A 133 -7.17 -7.57 14.81
CA ILE A 133 -7.21 -6.24 14.20
C ILE A 133 -6.27 -6.22 13.01
N VAL A 134 -6.84 -6.15 11.81
CA VAL A 134 -6.11 -6.01 10.54
C VAL A 134 -6.61 -4.75 9.85
N ARG A 135 -5.69 -3.91 9.38
CA ARG A 135 -5.99 -2.66 8.66
C ARG A 135 -5.08 -2.50 7.44
N ASP A 136 -5.54 -1.73 6.47
CA ASP A 136 -4.77 -1.50 5.23
C ASP A 136 -3.75 -0.34 5.35
N ALA A 137 -3.62 0.27 6.54
CA ALA A 137 -2.80 1.45 6.77
C ALA A 137 -2.16 1.45 8.17
N PRO A 138 -1.00 2.12 8.34
CA PRO A 138 -0.42 2.35 9.66
C PRO A 138 -1.36 3.20 10.52
N GLY A 139 -1.28 3.02 11.82
CA GLY A 139 -2.09 3.79 12.76
C GLY A 139 -2.10 3.16 14.15
N SER A 140 -2.99 3.65 15.00
CA SER A 140 -3.19 3.11 16.35
C SER A 140 -4.30 2.07 16.38
N CYS A 141 -4.07 1.02 17.17
CA CYS A 141 -5.02 0.00 17.49
C CYS A 141 -6.24 0.60 18.21
N PRO A 142 -7.48 0.34 17.75
CA PRO A 142 -8.69 0.86 18.40
C PRO A 142 -8.97 0.24 19.77
N LYS A 143 -8.37 -0.91 20.11
CA LYS A 143 -8.57 -1.57 21.41
C LYS A 143 -7.57 -1.12 22.48
N CYS A 144 -6.27 -1.10 22.15
CA CYS A 144 -5.22 -0.77 23.13
C CYS A 144 -4.41 0.48 22.81
N GLY A 145 -4.63 1.12 21.67
CA GLY A 145 -3.91 2.33 21.27
C GLY A 145 -2.44 2.11 20.87
N MET A 146 -1.92 0.87 20.86
CA MET A 146 -0.58 0.58 20.33
C MET A 146 -0.50 0.83 18.82
N ALA A 147 0.68 1.17 18.31
CA ALA A 147 0.90 1.25 16.87
C ALA A 147 0.65 -0.12 16.21
N LEU A 148 0.08 -0.10 15.01
CA LEU A 148 -0.04 -1.28 14.18
C LEU A 148 1.32 -1.55 13.51
N GLU A 149 1.65 -2.82 13.34
CA GLU A 149 2.87 -3.30 12.69
C GLU A 149 2.52 -4.01 11.36
N PRO A 150 3.37 -3.91 10.32
CA PRO A 150 3.09 -4.55 9.04
C PRO A 150 3.20 -6.08 9.17
N LYS A 151 2.17 -6.78 8.68
CA LYS A 151 2.02 -8.23 8.66
C LYS A 151 2.95 -8.89 7.62
N THR A 152 3.30 -8.16 6.57
CA THR A 152 4.27 -8.62 5.56
C THR A 152 5.67 -8.17 5.96
N VAL A 153 6.55 -9.14 6.18
CA VAL A 153 7.96 -8.90 6.52
C VAL A 153 8.71 -8.47 5.25
N SER A 154 8.78 -7.17 4.96
CA SER A 154 9.70 -6.66 3.94
C SER A 154 11.13 -6.80 4.45
N ALA A 155 12.06 -7.22 3.59
CA ALA A 155 13.42 -7.64 3.96
C ALA A 155 14.36 -6.50 4.42
N GLU A 156 13.89 -5.25 4.44
CA GLU A 156 14.72 -4.10 4.80
C GLU A 156 14.79 -3.94 6.33
N GLU A 157 16.00 -3.85 6.86
CA GLU A 157 16.30 -3.50 8.25
C GLU A 157 16.13 -1.99 8.45
N GLU A 158 14.89 -1.50 8.44
CA GLU A 158 14.63 -0.17 8.99
C GLU A 158 14.39 -0.32 10.50
N GLU A 159 15.23 0.32 11.32
CA GLU A 159 14.96 0.47 12.75
C GLU A 159 13.54 0.99 12.93
N SER A 160 12.74 0.36 13.79
CA SER A 160 11.33 0.72 13.92
C SER A 160 11.21 2.22 14.29
N PRO A 161 10.48 3.03 13.50
CA PRO A 161 10.39 4.47 13.72
C PRO A 161 9.83 4.79 15.12
N GLU A 162 9.03 3.89 15.68
CA GLU A 162 8.52 3.97 17.04
C GLU A 162 9.61 3.81 18.11
N LEU A 163 10.57 2.90 17.93
CA LEU A 163 11.69 2.74 18.87
C LEU A 163 12.55 4.01 18.91
N ILE A 164 12.77 4.64 17.75
CA ILE A 164 13.52 5.90 17.66
C ILE A 164 12.76 7.02 18.41
N ASP A 165 11.46 7.17 18.17
CA ASP A 165 10.63 8.18 18.85
C ASP A 165 10.62 7.98 20.37
N MET A 166 10.36 6.76 20.84
CA MET A 166 10.32 6.45 22.27
C MET A 166 11.69 6.61 22.93
N THR A 167 12.77 6.23 22.25
CA THR A 167 14.14 6.42 22.75
C THR A 167 14.50 7.91 22.85
N ARG A 168 14.10 8.72 21.87
CA ARG A 168 14.30 10.18 21.91
C ARG A 168 13.53 10.81 23.07
N ARG A 169 12.25 10.45 23.24
CA ARG A 169 11.42 10.91 24.38
C ARG A 169 12.02 10.51 25.71
N PHE A 170 12.46 9.27 25.85
CA PHE A 170 13.12 8.78 27.06
C PHE A 170 14.40 9.57 27.37
N ARG A 171 15.29 9.75 26.40
CA ARG A 171 16.56 10.46 26.60
C ARG A 171 16.33 11.91 27.04
N ILE A 172 15.49 12.65 26.32
CA ILE A 172 15.19 14.04 26.65
C ILE A 172 14.50 14.13 28.02
N SER A 173 13.51 13.28 28.28
CA SER A 173 12.80 13.26 29.57
C SER A 173 13.72 12.94 30.74
N SER A 174 14.67 12.01 30.55
CA SER A 174 15.67 11.67 31.57
C SER A 174 16.60 12.83 31.87
N VAL A 175 17.07 13.54 30.84
CA VAL A 175 17.95 14.71 31.00
C VAL A 175 17.26 15.84 31.77
N LEU A 176 15.95 16.00 31.62
CA LEU A 176 15.18 17.00 32.36
C LEU A 176 14.77 16.53 33.77
N THR A 177 14.44 15.24 33.91
CA THR A 177 13.97 14.66 35.18
C THR A 177 15.09 14.53 36.19
N VAL A 178 16.33 14.22 35.77
CA VAL A 178 17.45 14.07 36.71
C VAL A 178 17.73 15.37 37.49
N PRO A 179 17.92 16.55 36.85
CA PRO A 179 18.03 17.82 37.57
C PRO A 179 16.82 18.14 38.43
N LEU A 180 15.61 17.85 37.94
CA LEU A 180 14.37 18.06 38.69
C LEU A 180 14.34 17.25 39.99
N VAL A 181 14.73 15.98 39.96
CA VAL A 181 14.83 15.12 41.15
C VAL A 181 15.90 15.63 42.11
N ILE A 182 17.04 16.10 41.59
CA ILE A 182 18.10 16.70 42.42
C ILE A 182 17.58 17.93 43.16
N ILE A 183 16.81 18.79 42.48
CA ILE A 183 16.21 19.99 43.07
C ILE A 183 15.16 19.59 44.13
N ALA A 184 14.26 18.66 43.81
CA ALA A 184 13.20 18.23 44.73
C ALA A 184 13.75 17.52 45.99
N MET A 185 14.80 16.70 45.83
CA MET A 185 15.39 15.92 46.93
C MET A 185 16.58 16.61 47.62
N ARG A 186 16.85 17.89 47.32
CA ARG A 186 18.04 18.62 47.81
C ARG A 186 18.23 18.58 49.34
N HIS A 187 17.14 18.58 50.11
CA HIS A 187 17.19 18.56 51.58
C HIS A 187 17.53 17.18 52.15
N TYR A 188 17.35 16.12 51.36
CA TYR A 188 17.65 14.74 51.77
C TYR A 188 19.06 14.30 51.37
N ILE A 189 19.74 15.05 50.50
CA ILE A 189 21.08 14.71 50.01
C ILE A 189 22.13 15.57 50.73
N PRO A 190 23.03 14.96 51.53
CA PRO A 190 24.10 15.69 52.20
C PRO A 190 24.96 16.50 51.21
N GLY A 191 25.14 17.80 51.47
CA GLY A 191 25.95 18.70 50.65
C GLY A 191 25.20 19.52 49.59
N LEU A 192 23.96 19.13 49.24
CA LEU A 192 23.14 19.89 48.27
C LEU A 192 22.27 20.99 48.91
N SER A 193 22.15 21.03 50.23
CA SER A 193 21.50 22.13 50.96
C SER A 193 22.20 23.49 50.80
N ILE A 194 23.42 23.51 50.25
CA ILE A 194 24.10 24.76 49.87
C ILE A 194 23.35 25.49 48.77
N ILE A 195 22.58 24.78 47.93
CA ILE A 195 21.80 25.38 46.84
C ILE A 195 20.73 26.34 47.40
N ASP A 196 20.17 26.06 48.58
CA ASP A 196 19.21 26.95 49.25
C ASP A 196 19.82 28.31 49.61
N ARG A 197 21.15 28.41 49.66
CA ARG A 197 21.87 29.66 49.88
C ARG A 197 22.03 30.50 48.61
N PHE A 198 21.92 29.87 47.43
CA PHE A 198 22.12 30.51 46.12
C PHE A 198 20.81 30.72 45.36
N LEU A 199 19.81 29.86 45.56
CA LEU A 199 18.52 29.91 44.87
C LEU A 199 17.40 30.20 45.86
N SER A 200 16.58 31.20 45.55
CA SER A 200 15.37 31.49 46.33
C SER A 200 14.29 30.43 46.09
N PRO A 201 13.36 30.24 47.05
CA PRO A 201 12.22 29.32 46.90
C PRO A 201 11.39 29.59 45.64
N GLU A 202 11.26 30.86 45.24
CA GLU A 202 10.56 31.27 44.03
C GLU A 202 11.27 30.76 42.76
N ILE A 203 12.61 30.87 42.70
CA ILE A 203 13.39 30.36 41.55
C ILE A 203 13.29 28.84 41.46
N MET A 204 13.37 28.14 42.60
CA MET A 204 13.22 26.68 42.65
C MET A 204 11.88 26.23 42.08
N LYS A 205 10.79 26.88 42.51
CA LYS A 205 9.44 26.63 41.99
C LYS A 205 9.38 26.76 40.47
N TRP A 206 9.93 27.83 39.92
CA TRP A 206 9.95 28.03 38.47
C TRP A 206 10.82 27.00 37.74
N LEU A 207 11.97 26.62 38.30
CA LEU A 207 12.81 25.56 37.74
C LEU A 207 12.09 24.21 37.71
N GLU A 208 11.43 23.84 38.80
CA GLU A 208 10.67 22.59 38.86
C GLU A 208 9.56 22.56 37.80
N LEU A 209 8.79 23.64 37.69
CA LEU A 209 7.74 23.78 36.68
C LEU A 209 8.30 23.72 35.25
N ILE A 210 9.37 24.45 34.96
CA ILE A 210 9.98 24.52 33.62
C ILE A 210 10.58 23.17 33.20
N LEU A 211 11.21 22.45 34.13
CA LEU A 211 11.80 21.13 33.84
C LEU A 211 10.72 20.06 33.68
N ALA A 212 9.70 20.06 34.53
CA ALA A 212 8.64 19.04 34.48
C ALA A 212 7.69 19.21 33.30
N THR A 213 7.44 20.45 32.86
CA THR A 213 6.43 20.73 31.82
C THR A 213 6.72 20.02 30.49
N PRO A 214 7.93 20.06 29.90
CA PRO A 214 8.23 19.30 28.68
C PRO A 214 8.17 17.79 28.89
N VAL A 215 8.58 17.29 30.08
CA VAL A 215 8.51 15.86 30.39
C VAL A 215 7.06 15.38 30.37
N VAL A 216 6.16 16.10 31.06
CA VAL A 216 4.74 15.72 31.15
C VAL A 216 4.01 16.00 29.85
N LEU A 217 4.06 17.22 29.32
CA LEU A 217 3.23 17.59 28.17
C LEU A 217 3.71 17.00 26.86
N TRP A 218 5.03 16.94 26.63
CA TRP A 218 5.60 16.37 25.40
C TRP A 218 6.00 14.91 25.59
N GLY A 219 6.75 14.59 26.64
CA GLY A 219 7.22 13.21 26.90
C GLY A 219 6.06 12.24 27.11
N ALA A 220 5.07 12.60 27.93
CA ALA A 220 3.92 11.76 28.25
C ALA A 220 2.75 11.88 27.27
N TRP A 221 2.84 12.72 26.23
CA TRP A 221 1.76 12.90 25.25
C TRP A 221 1.18 11.57 24.69
N PRO A 222 2.01 10.59 24.28
CA PRO A 222 1.49 9.31 23.78
C PRO A 222 0.71 8.52 24.84
N PHE A 223 0.99 8.73 26.13
CA PHE A 223 0.30 8.07 27.23
C PHE A 223 -1.04 8.74 27.51
N PHE A 224 -1.13 10.07 27.42
CA PHE A 224 -2.41 10.77 27.53
C PHE A 224 -3.36 10.41 26.39
N VAL A 225 -2.86 10.32 25.15
CA VAL A 225 -3.67 9.88 24.01
C VAL A 225 -4.22 8.47 24.23
N ARG A 226 -3.35 7.53 24.65
CA ARG A 226 -3.75 6.14 24.95
C ARG A 226 -4.71 6.05 26.15
N GLY A 227 -4.45 6.82 27.20
CA GLY A 227 -5.32 6.91 28.38
C GLY A 227 -6.70 7.46 28.03
N TRP A 228 -6.77 8.50 27.21
CA TRP A 228 -8.03 9.06 26.73
C TRP A 228 -8.82 8.08 25.87
N GLN A 229 -8.16 7.41 24.92
CA GLN A 229 -8.77 6.35 24.12
C GLN A 229 -9.33 5.23 24.98
N SER A 230 -8.61 4.83 26.03
CA SER A 230 -9.03 3.80 26.98
C SER A 230 -10.28 4.19 27.76
N VAL A 231 -10.40 5.46 28.17
CA VAL A 231 -11.60 5.98 28.82
C VAL A 231 -12.78 6.02 27.84
N VAL A 232 -12.58 6.54 26.64
CA VAL A 232 -13.64 6.64 25.61
C VAL A 232 -14.16 5.26 25.21
N THR A 233 -13.28 4.28 25.07
CA THR A 233 -13.64 2.90 24.70
C THR A 233 -14.11 2.05 25.88
N TRP A 234 -14.15 2.60 27.09
CA TRP A 234 -14.54 1.89 28.32
C TRP A 234 -13.70 0.64 28.63
N ASN A 235 -12.46 0.58 28.13
CA ASN A 235 -11.52 -0.51 28.34
C ASN A 235 -10.31 0.00 29.14
N PRO A 236 -10.42 0.16 30.47
CA PRO A 236 -9.35 0.70 31.31
C PRO A 236 -8.10 -0.18 31.25
N ASN A 237 -6.93 0.47 31.13
CA ASN A 237 -5.64 -0.20 31.05
C ASN A 237 -4.55 0.59 31.80
N MET A 238 -3.30 0.13 31.69
CA MET A 238 -2.15 0.76 32.35
C MET A 238 -2.02 2.27 32.02
N PHE A 239 -2.33 2.68 30.79
CA PHE A 239 -2.25 4.09 30.37
C PHE A 239 -3.36 4.96 30.98
N THR A 240 -4.50 4.37 31.35
CA THR A 240 -5.54 5.10 32.11
C THR A 240 -5.01 5.53 33.47
N LEU A 241 -4.38 4.60 34.19
CA LEU A 241 -3.82 4.86 35.53
C LEU A 241 -2.66 5.85 35.45
N ILE A 242 -1.74 5.65 34.50
CA ILE A 242 -0.59 6.55 34.29
C ILE A 242 -1.08 7.95 33.90
N GLY A 243 -1.98 8.04 32.92
CA GLY A 243 -2.52 9.31 32.44
C GLY A 243 -3.25 10.07 33.55
N LEU A 244 -4.06 9.38 34.36
CA LEU A 244 -4.74 10.00 35.49
C LEU A 244 -3.73 10.46 36.57
N GLY A 245 -2.81 9.59 36.98
CA GLY A 245 -1.85 9.89 38.05
C GLY A 245 -0.92 11.04 37.69
N VAL A 246 -0.29 10.99 36.51
CA VAL A 246 0.60 12.05 36.01
C VAL A 246 -0.17 13.35 35.78
N GLY A 247 -1.38 13.26 35.19
CA GLY A 247 -2.22 14.42 34.93
C GLY A 247 -2.65 15.14 36.20
N VAL A 248 -3.14 14.40 37.20
CA VAL A 248 -3.55 14.96 38.50
C VAL A 248 -2.36 15.55 39.24
N ALA A 249 -1.23 14.83 39.31
CA ALA A 249 -0.03 15.33 39.98
C ALA A 249 0.49 16.62 39.34
N TYR A 250 0.54 16.68 38.00
CA TYR A 250 0.99 17.86 37.29
C TYR A 250 0.02 19.04 37.44
N ILE A 251 -1.29 18.84 37.25
CA ILE A 251 -2.29 19.90 37.40
C ILE A 251 -2.29 20.44 38.83
N TYR A 252 -2.28 19.56 39.83
CA TYR A 252 -2.18 19.95 41.23
C TYR A 252 -0.94 20.82 41.46
N SER A 253 0.22 20.40 40.95
CA SER A 253 1.49 21.13 41.12
C SER A 253 1.49 22.48 40.43
N VAL A 254 0.87 22.59 39.24
CA VAL A 254 0.69 23.87 38.54
C VAL A 254 -0.20 24.81 39.34
N VAL A 255 -1.31 24.31 39.90
CA VAL A 255 -2.21 25.11 40.73
C VAL A 255 -1.53 25.54 42.03
N ALA A 256 -0.78 24.64 42.67
CA ALA A 256 0.02 24.93 43.86
C ALA A 256 1.10 26.01 43.59
N ALA A 257 1.75 25.95 42.42
CA ALA A 257 2.81 26.89 42.05
C ALA A 257 2.31 28.29 41.66
N LEU A 258 1.19 28.36 40.93
CA LEU A 258 0.66 29.62 40.38
C LEU A 258 -0.38 30.29 41.28
N PHE A 259 -1.14 29.50 42.04
CA PHE A 259 -2.26 29.97 42.86
C PHE A 259 -2.22 29.36 44.28
N PRO A 260 -1.15 29.59 45.05
CA PRO A 260 -1.03 29.07 46.42
C PRO A 260 -2.15 29.59 47.34
N ASP A 261 -2.75 30.73 46.98
CA ASP A 261 -3.83 31.34 47.75
C ASP A 261 -5.16 30.55 47.75
N LEU A 262 -5.34 29.62 46.82
CA LEU A 262 -6.49 28.71 46.80
C LEU A 262 -6.43 27.65 47.91
N PHE A 263 -5.24 27.37 48.45
CA PHE A 263 -5.05 26.32 49.45
C PHE A 263 -5.27 26.86 50.87
N PRO A 264 -5.89 26.08 51.79
CA PRO A 264 -6.02 26.48 53.19
C PRO A 264 -4.65 26.74 53.83
N LYS A 265 -4.60 27.63 54.84
CA LYS A 265 -3.35 27.99 55.53
C LYS A 265 -2.62 26.78 56.14
N SER A 266 -3.35 25.70 56.48
CA SER A 266 -2.77 24.46 57.00
C SER A 266 -1.94 23.67 55.98
N PHE A 267 -2.11 23.94 54.68
CA PHE A 267 -1.36 23.31 53.59
C PHE A 267 -0.21 24.18 53.08
N ARG A 268 -0.03 25.38 53.65
CA ARG A 268 1.05 26.29 53.27
C ARG A 268 2.19 26.20 54.28
N GLY A 269 3.42 26.19 53.78
CA GLY A 269 4.64 26.27 54.58
C GLY A 269 4.83 27.66 55.21
N GLU A 270 5.94 27.83 55.93
CA GLU A 270 6.25 29.07 56.65
C GLU A 270 6.36 30.29 55.72
N SER A 271 6.77 30.09 54.47
CA SER A 271 6.84 31.13 53.43
C SER A 271 5.63 31.20 52.49
N GLY A 272 4.53 30.49 52.81
CA GLY A 272 3.29 30.50 52.03
C GLY A 272 3.26 29.56 50.82
N GLU A 273 4.31 28.76 50.64
CA GLU A 273 4.47 27.77 49.59
C GLU A 273 3.62 26.51 49.84
N VAL A 274 3.16 25.88 48.77
CA VAL A 274 2.43 24.61 48.83
C VAL A 274 3.32 23.52 48.25
N GLY A 275 3.38 22.35 48.90
CA GLY A 275 4.14 21.21 48.40
C GLY A 275 3.70 20.82 46.98
N MET A 276 4.66 20.59 46.10
CA MET A 276 4.44 20.24 44.69
C MET A 276 4.87 18.79 44.44
N TYR A 277 4.39 18.21 43.34
CA TYR A 277 4.64 16.82 42.92
C TYR A 277 5.15 16.75 41.47
N PHE A 278 5.90 17.78 41.04
CA PHE A 278 6.50 17.82 39.71
C PHE A 278 7.50 16.69 39.50
N GLU A 279 8.26 16.34 40.54
CA GLU A 279 9.24 15.25 40.50
C GLU A 279 8.53 13.91 40.33
N ALA A 280 7.42 13.68 41.05
CA ALA A 280 6.67 12.43 40.99
C ALA A 280 6.11 12.22 39.58
N ALA A 281 5.49 13.26 38.99
CA ALA A 281 4.96 13.20 37.63
C ALA A 281 6.08 12.91 36.60
N ALA A 282 7.20 13.62 36.67
CA ALA A 282 8.30 13.47 35.71
C ALA A 282 9.02 12.12 35.83
N VAL A 283 9.22 11.61 37.05
CA VAL A 283 9.84 10.30 37.31
C VAL A 283 8.95 9.18 36.76
N ILE A 284 7.64 9.23 37.04
CA ILE A 284 6.70 8.23 36.52
C ILE A 284 6.78 8.20 34.99
N VAL A 285 6.70 9.35 34.32
CA VAL A 285 6.78 9.44 32.86
C VAL A 285 8.10 8.86 32.33
N THR A 286 9.22 9.22 32.94
CA THR A 286 10.54 8.76 32.52
C THR A 286 10.71 7.25 32.68
N LEU A 287 10.23 6.67 33.77
CA LEU A 287 10.29 5.22 34.01
C LEU A 287 9.37 4.44 33.07
N VAL A 288 8.17 4.98 32.77
CA VAL A 288 7.26 4.38 31.78
C VAL A 288 7.90 4.40 30.38
N LEU A 289 8.52 5.52 29.99
CA LEU A 289 9.26 5.63 28.72
C LEU A 289 10.40 4.62 28.65
N LEU A 290 11.15 4.44 29.74
CA LEU A 290 12.19 3.41 29.83
C LEU A 290 11.61 2.01 29.59
N GLY A 291 10.49 1.68 30.24
CA GLY A 291 9.80 0.41 30.06
C GLY A 291 9.40 0.17 28.60
N GLN A 292 8.83 1.18 27.93
CA GLN A 292 8.46 1.11 26.51
C GLN A 292 9.68 0.90 25.61
N VAL A 293 10.81 1.59 25.87
CA VAL A 293 12.05 1.41 25.11
C VAL A 293 12.59 -0.02 25.28
N MET A 294 12.58 -0.54 26.52
CA MET A 294 13.02 -1.92 26.79
C MET A 294 12.12 -2.94 26.10
N GLU A 295 10.81 -2.75 26.15
CA GLU A 295 9.82 -3.61 25.50
C GLU A 295 10.01 -3.63 23.98
N LEU A 296 10.05 -2.46 23.33
CA LEU A 296 10.22 -2.35 21.88
C LEU A 296 11.57 -2.92 21.42
N ARG A 297 12.64 -2.67 22.18
CA ARG A 297 13.97 -3.22 21.88
C ARG A 297 14.00 -4.74 22.00
N ALA A 298 13.31 -5.31 22.99
CA ALA A 298 13.22 -6.76 23.15
C ALA A 298 12.46 -7.39 21.97
N ARG A 299 11.30 -6.82 21.59
CA ARG A 299 10.48 -7.29 20.45
C ARG A 299 11.23 -7.19 19.12
N THR A 300 11.95 -6.10 18.88
CA THR A 300 12.70 -5.91 17.63
C THR A 300 13.81 -6.95 17.47
N ARG A 301 14.52 -7.28 18.56
CA ARG A 301 15.60 -8.29 18.54
C ARG A 301 15.08 -9.70 18.25
N THR A 302 13.96 -10.10 18.85
CA THR A 302 13.39 -11.43 18.60
C THR A 302 12.82 -11.55 17.19
N GLY A 303 12.18 -10.49 16.68
CA GLY A 303 11.68 -10.45 15.30
C GLY A 303 12.79 -10.56 14.25
N ALA A 304 13.93 -9.91 14.46
CA ALA A 304 15.07 -9.98 13.55
C ALA A 304 15.61 -11.42 13.39
N ALA A 305 15.70 -12.19 14.49
CA ALA A 305 16.19 -13.56 14.44
C ALA A 305 15.29 -14.49 13.60
N ILE A 306 13.96 -14.34 13.70
CA ILE A 306 13.00 -15.10 12.89
C ILE A 306 13.10 -14.69 11.41
N LYS A 307 13.25 -13.38 11.14
CA LYS A 307 13.40 -12.83 9.78
C LYS A 307 14.65 -13.37 9.08
N VAL A 308 15.76 -13.54 9.79
CA VAL A 308 16.97 -14.18 9.23
C VAL A 308 16.68 -15.61 8.79
N LEU A 309 15.94 -16.40 9.58
CA LEU A 309 15.56 -17.77 9.19
C LEU A 309 14.67 -17.78 7.94
N LEU A 310 13.71 -16.85 7.84
CA LEU A 310 12.84 -16.73 6.67
C LEU A 310 13.60 -16.22 5.42
N GLY A 311 14.60 -15.35 5.60
CA GLY A 311 15.47 -14.86 4.53
C GLY A 311 16.46 -15.89 4.01
N LEU A 312 16.60 -17.04 4.68
CA LEU A 312 17.43 -18.14 4.19
C LEU A 312 16.75 -18.96 3.10
N ALA A 313 15.42 -18.91 2.97
CA ALA A 313 14.72 -19.53 1.85
C ALA A 313 15.07 -18.77 0.55
N PRO A 314 15.52 -19.46 -0.51
CA PRO A 314 15.68 -18.82 -1.82
C PRO A 314 14.33 -18.26 -2.28
N LYS A 315 14.29 -17.26 -3.16
CA LYS A 315 13.03 -16.70 -3.70
C LYS A 315 12.66 -17.28 -5.07
N THR A 316 13.63 -17.90 -5.72
CA THR A 316 13.56 -18.45 -7.05
C THR A 316 14.06 -19.89 -7.01
N ALA A 317 13.53 -20.71 -7.90
CA ALA A 317 14.06 -22.03 -8.17
C ALA A 317 14.27 -22.22 -9.66
N ARG A 318 15.16 -23.14 -10.00
CA ARG A 318 15.41 -23.50 -11.38
C ARG A 318 14.59 -24.71 -11.76
N ARG A 319 13.57 -24.52 -12.59
CA ARG A 319 12.73 -25.59 -13.13
C ARG A 319 13.34 -26.11 -14.44
N ILE A 320 13.29 -27.43 -14.62
CA ILE A 320 13.59 -28.09 -15.89
C ILE A 320 12.26 -28.38 -16.59
N GLN A 321 12.09 -27.86 -17.80
CA GLN A 321 10.93 -28.16 -18.66
C GLN A 321 11.42 -28.49 -20.07
N ASP A 322 11.07 -29.68 -20.58
CA ASP A 322 11.46 -30.17 -21.91
C ASP A 322 12.97 -30.09 -22.21
N GLY A 323 13.81 -30.26 -21.18
CA GLY A 323 15.27 -30.20 -21.29
C GLY A 323 15.90 -28.80 -21.16
N ASN A 324 15.09 -27.74 -21.06
CA ASN A 324 15.55 -26.38 -20.82
C ASN A 324 15.48 -26.01 -19.33
N GLU A 325 16.46 -25.23 -18.87
CA GLU A 325 16.52 -24.64 -17.53
C GLU A 325 15.87 -23.24 -17.53
N GLU A 326 14.91 -23.00 -16.64
CA GLU A 326 14.29 -21.69 -16.44
C GLU A 326 14.29 -21.34 -14.94
N ASP A 327 14.68 -20.10 -14.60
CA ASP A 327 14.60 -19.59 -13.23
C ASP A 327 13.20 -18.98 -13.01
N VAL A 328 12.41 -19.64 -12.17
CA VAL A 328 11.02 -19.25 -11.86
C VAL A 328 10.87 -18.84 -10.39
N PRO A 329 9.97 -17.90 -10.06
CA PRO A 329 9.60 -17.60 -8.69
C PRO A 329 9.08 -18.85 -7.96
N LEU A 330 9.36 -18.97 -6.66
CA LEU A 330 8.88 -20.10 -5.84
C LEU A 330 7.36 -20.30 -5.89
N ASP A 331 6.61 -19.20 -5.98
CA ASP A 331 5.15 -19.21 -6.00
C ASP A 331 4.57 -19.86 -7.27
N GLU A 332 5.39 -20.04 -8.32
CA GLU A 332 5.00 -20.66 -9.58
C GLU A 332 5.31 -22.17 -9.63
N ILE A 333 6.05 -22.70 -8.66
CA ILE A 333 6.42 -24.12 -8.59
C ILE A 333 5.21 -24.95 -8.18
N LYS A 334 5.01 -26.08 -8.87
CA LYS A 334 3.92 -27.02 -8.56
C LYS A 334 4.47 -28.40 -8.14
N PRO A 335 3.70 -29.16 -7.34
CA PRO A 335 4.04 -30.55 -7.05
C PRO A 335 4.19 -31.34 -8.35
N GLY A 336 5.36 -31.96 -8.54
CA GLY A 336 5.72 -32.72 -9.74
C GLY A 336 6.71 -32.01 -10.67
N ASP A 337 7.01 -30.73 -10.45
CA ASP A 337 8.06 -30.02 -11.20
C ASP A 337 9.45 -30.61 -10.89
N ILE A 338 10.29 -30.76 -11.93
CA ILE A 338 11.69 -31.18 -11.79
C ILE A 338 12.54 -29.94 -11.60
N LEU A 339 13.26 -29.85 -10.48
CA LEU A 339 14.12 -28.72 -10.16
C LEU A 339 15.59 -29.12 -10.22
N ARG A 340 16.45 -28.24 -10.77
CA ARG A 340 17.90 -28.42 -10.77
C ARG A 340 18.53 -27.60 -9.65
N VAL A 341 19.29 -28.26 -8.78
CA VAL A 341 20.06 -27.61 -7.70
C VAL A 341 21.55 -27.87 -7.94
N ARG A 342 22.33 -26.82 -8.15
CA ARG A 342 23.79 -26.93 -8.38
C ARG A 342 24.56 -27.01 -7.05
N PRO A 343 25.81 -27.51 -7.05
CA PRO A 343 26.66 -27.48 -5.86
C PRO A 343 26.79 -26.05 -5.31
N GLY A 344 26.44 -25.86 -4.04
CA GLY A 344 26.46 -24.56 -3.35
C GLY A 344 25.15 -23.77 -3.42
N GLU A 345 24.16 -24.21 -4.20
CA GLU A 345 22.81 -23.65 -4.19
C GLU A 345 21.98 -24.21 -3.02
N LYS A 346 21.01 -23.41 -2.55
CA LYS A 346 20.08 -23.85 -1.51
C LYS A 346 18.93 -24.64 -2.15
N VAL A 347 18.52 -25.72 -1.48
CA VAL A 347 17.34 -26.48 -1.88
C VAL A 347 16.09 -25.60 -1.71
N PRO A 348 15.31 -25.34 -2.77
CA PRO A 348 14.24 -24.34 -2.74
C PRO A 348 12.94 -24.83 -2.10
N VAL A 349 12.61 -26.11 -2.23
CA VAL A 349 11.40 -26.74 -1.69
C VAL A 349 11.69 -28.19 -1.29
N ASP A 350 10.83 -28.76 -0.45
CA ASP A 350 10.88 -30.18 -0.11
C ASP A 350 10.55 -31.05 -1.34
N GLY A 351 11.29 -32.14 -1.53
CA GLY A 351 11.11 -33.03 -2.68
C GLY A 351 11.96 -34.30 -2.60
N THR A 352 11.90 -35.12 -3.65
CA THR A 352 12.67 -36.37 -3.77
C THR A 352 13.69 -36.26 -4.89
N VAL A 353 14.92 -36.74 -4.65
CA VAL A 353 15.98 -36.76 -5.67
C VAL A 353 15.65 -37.79 -6.75
N THR A 354 15.50 -37.33 -8.00
CA THR A 354 15.26 -38.19 -9.17
C THR A 354 16.56 -38.64 -9.82
N GLU A 355 17.53 -37.74 -9.92
CA GLU A 355 18.86 -37.93 -10.51
C GLU A 355 19.87 -37.10 -9.72
N GLY A 356 21.10 -37.60 -9.52
CA GLY A 356 22.11 -36.95 -8.68
C GLY A 356 23.53 -37.36 -9.03
#